data_AF-A0A923V4V5-F1
#
_entry.id   AF-A0A923V4V5-F1
#
_cell.length_a   1.000
_cell.length_b   1.000
_cell.length_c   1.000
_cell.angle_alpha   90.00
_cell.angle_beta   90.00
_cell.angle_gamma   90.00
#
_symmetry.space_group_name_H-M   'P 1'
#
loop_
_entity.id
_entity.type
_entity.pdbx_description
1 polymer ?
#
loop_
_entity_poly.entity_id
_entity_poly.type
_entity_poly.pdbx_seq_one_letter_code
_entity_poly.pdbx_strand_id
1 'polypeptide(L)'
;DKSFEGKLNPTFAKKALMANMVAKDTKAFENGDSESLQIGAITHADAIVLASENTDDAVLKFVKDSNKPVLAYNLTDDFENFYNFYEEISNDELVSIA
;
A
#
# COMPACT_ATOMS: atom_id res chain seq x y z
N ASP A 1 -13.46 -6.72 -8.89
CA ASP A 1 -12.83 -5.41 -9.15
C ASP A 1 -11.84 -5.50 -10.28
N LYS A 2 -11.82 -4.49 -11.15
CA LYS A 2 -10.97 -4.50 -12.35
C LYS A 2 -9.80 -3.55 -12.14
N SER A 3 -8.61 -4.13 -11.97
CA SER A 3 -7.35 -3.48 -12.35
C SER A 3 -7.50 -2.85 -13.74
N PHE A 4 -6.86 -1.72 -14.00
CA PHE A 4 -6.87 -1.18 -15.35
C PHE A 4 -5.98 -2.01 -16.28
N GLU A 5 -6.40 -2.15 -17.53
CA GLU A 5 -5.60 -2.78 -18.57
C GLU A 5 -4.67 -1.75 -19.21
N GLY A 6 -3.38 -2.10 -19.34
CA GLY A 6 -2.36 -1.26 -19.96
C GLY A 6 -1.36 -0.66 -18.99
N LYS A 7 -0.64 0.38 -19.45
CA LYS A 7 0.42 1.05 -18.68
C LYS A 7 0.21 2.55 -18.69
N LEU A 8 0.53 3.20 -17.58
CA LEU A 8 0.68 4.64 -17.49
C LEU A 8 1.82 5.14 -18.37
N ASN A 9 1.93 6.46 -18.49
CA ASN A 9 3.01 7.07 -19.27
C ASN A 9 4.39 6.57 -18.77
N PRO A 10 5.36 6.27 -19.66
CA PRO A 10 6.69 5.79 -19.25
C PRO A 10 7.46 6.73 -18.31
N THR A 11 7.07 8.01 -18.23
CA THR A 11 7.66 8.99 -17.30
C THR A 11 6.88 9.15 -16.00
N PHE A 12 5.91 8.29 -15.72
CA PHE A 12 5.06 8.37 -14.53
C PHE A 12 5.86 8.34 -13.23
N ALA A 13 6.82 7.42 -13.07
CA ALA A 13 7.67 7.35 -11.88
C ALA A 13 8.42 8.66 -11.59
N LYS A 14 8.82 9.41 -12.63
CA LYS A 14 9.43 10.75 -12.48
C LYS A 14 8.41 11.79 -11.99
N LYS A 15 7.17 11.71 -12.48
CA LYS A 15 6.08 12.63 -12.10
C LYS A 15 5.54 12.35 -10.69
N ALA A 16 5.65 11.11 -10.22
CA ALA A 16 5.23 10.72 -8.87
C ALA A 16 6.18 11.22 -7.77
N LEU A 17 7.34 11.81 -8.12
CA LEU A 17 8.26 12.36 -7.13
C LEU A 17 7.66 13.58 -6.42
N MET A 18 7.56 13.51 -5.10
CA MET A 18 7.12 14.59 -4.23
C MET A 18 8.30 15.26 -3.52
N ALA A 19 8.04 16.36 -2.82
CA ALA A 19 9.05 17.01 -1.99
C ALA A 19 9.69 16.00 -1.01
N ASN A 20 11.01 16.08 -0.86
CA ASN A 20 11.84 15.19 -0.03
C ASN A 20 11.95 13.73 -0.51
N MET A 21 11.42 13.37 -1.67
CA MET A 21 11.68 12.07 -2.31
C MET A 21 12.88 12.15 -3.26
N VAL A 22 13.56 11.02 -3.44
CA VAL A 22 14.57 10.80 -4.48
C VAL A 22 14.09 9.76 -5.48
N ALA A 23 14.72 9.69 -6.66
CA ALA A 23 14.29 8.81 -7.75
C ALA A 23 14.13 7.32 -7.35
N LYS A 24 14.92 6.83 -6.38
CA LYS A 24 14.77 5.45 -5.88
C LYS A 24 13.42 5.20 -5.19
N ASP A 25 12.79 6.24 -4.64
CA ASP A 25 11.55 6.13 -3.86
C ASP A 25 10.35 5.88 -4.79
N THR A 26 10.43 6.25 -6.07
CA THR A 26 9.37 5.99 -7.06
C THR A 26 9.65 4.81 -7.98
N LYS A 27 10.70 4.02 -7.69
CA LYS A 27 11.16 2.91 -8.56
C LYS A 27 10.07 1.86 -8.81
N ALA A 28 9.25 1.57 -7.80
CA ALA A 28 8.15 0.61 -7.93
C ALA A 28 7.16 0.98 -9.05
N PHE A 29 7.07 2.26 -9.43
CA PHE A 29 6.12 2.74 -10.44
C PHE A 29 6.64 2.68 -11.88
N GLU A 30 7.88 2.24 -12.13
CA GLU A 30 8.51 2.25 -13.48
C GLU A 30 7.73 1.46 -14.53
N ASN A 31 7.13 0.34 -14.14
CA ASN A 31 6.34 -0.51 -15.03
C ASN A 31 4.97 0.10 -15.38
N GLY A 32 4.43 0.96 -14.51
CA GLY A 32 3.23 1.77 -14.76
C GLY A 32 1.91 0.98 -14.89
N ASP A 33 1.87 -0.30 -14.54
CA ASP A 33 0.64 -1.10 -14.50
C ASP A 33 0.00 -1.08 -13.10
N SER A 34 -1.19 -1.69 -12.98
CA SER A 34 -1.96 -1.69 -11.74
C SER A 34 -1.20 -2.33 -10.57
N GLU A 35 -0.48 -3.42 -10.81
CA GLU A 35 0.35 -4.10 -9.79
C GLU A 35 1.44 -3.14 -9.28
N SER A 36 2.16 -2.50 -10.19
CA SER A 36 3.25 -1.56 -9.87
C SER A 36 2.78 -0.37 -9.05
N LEU A 37 1.56 0.13 -9.32
CA LEU A 37 0.95 1.19 -8.51
C LEU A 37 0.64 0.73 -7.10
N GLN A 38 0.06 -0.47 -6.94
CA GLN A 38 -0.27 -1.03 -5.64
C GLN A 38 0.99 -1.35 -4.83
N ILE A 39 2.02 -1.95 -5.45
CA ILE A 39 3.32 -2.21 -4.81
C ILE A 39 3.98 -0.91 -4.35
N GLY A 40 3.96 0.14 -5.17
CA GLY A 40 4.50 1.43 -4.78
C GLY A 40 3.72 2.08 -3.63
N ALA A 41 2.39 1.96 -3.59
CA ALA A 41 1.58 2.40 -2.45
C ALA A 41 1.95 1.63 -1.17
N ILE A 42 2.04 0.29 -1.25
CA ILE A 42 2.44 -0.55 -0.12
C ILE A 42 3.84 -0.20 0.37
N THR A 43 4.78 0.12 -0.53
CA THR A 43 6.16 0.50 -0.17
C THR A 43 6.20 1.68 0.80
N HIS A 44 5.34 2.68 0.59
CA HIS A 44 5.32 3.94 1.36
C HIS A 44 4.28 3.99 2.48
N ALA A 45 3.46 2.96 2.65
CA ALA A 45 2.46 2.90 3.72
C ALA A 45 3.06 2.37 5.03
N ASP A 46 2.54 2.78 6.19
CA ASP A 46 2.91 2.18 7.48
C ASP A 46 2.07 0.94 7.81
N ALA A 47 0.84 0.90 7.32
CA ALA A 47 -0.12 -0.20 7.50
C ALA A 47 -1.01 -0.35 6.25
N ILE A 48 -1.67 -1.51 6.10
CA ILE A 48 -2.37 -1.89 4.86
C ILE A 48 -3.79 -2.36 5.19
N VAL A 49 -4.79 -1.84 4.48
CA VAL A 49 -6.16 -2.37 4.49
C VAL A 49 -6.46 -2.98 3.13
N LEU A 50 -6.82 -4.26 3.09
CA LEU A 50 -7.21 -4.92 1.85
C LEU A 50 -8.66 -4.55 1.51
N ALA A 51 -8.86 -3.83 0.41
CA ALA A 51 -10.17 -3.30 0.01
C ALA A 51 -10.93 -4.18 -1.00
N SER A 52 -10.42 -5.38 -1.34
CA SER A 52 -11.10 -6.31 -2.25
C SER A 52 -10.72 -7.76 -1.96
N GLU A 53 -11.68 -8.67 -2.09
CA GLU A 53 -11.46 -10.13 -2.06
C GLU A 53 -10.60 -10.62 -3.23
N ASN A 54 -10.58 -9.88 -4.34
CA ASN A 54 -9.96 -10.28 -5.60
C ASN A 54 -8.66 -9.51 -5.89
N THR A 55 -7.89 -9.21 -4.84
CA THR A 55 -6.57 -8.59 -4.98
C THR A 55 -5.60 -9.55 -5.69
N ASP A 56 -4.77 -9.03 -6.59
CA ASP A 56 -3.82 -9.85 -7.37
C ASP A 56 -2.82 -10.60 -6.46
N ASP A 57 -2.50 -11.85 -6.81
CA ASP A 57 -1.62 -12.71 -6.03
C ASP A 57 -0.21 -12.14 -5.84
N ALA A 58 0.33 -11.44 -6.84
CA ALA A 58 1.65 -10.81 -6.75
C ALA A 58 1.63 -9.68 -5.71
N VAL A 59 0.53 -8.92 -5.66
CA VAL A 59 0.32 -7.85 -4.68
C VAL A 59 0.13 -8.44 -3.29
N LEU A 60 -0.72 -9.48 -3.14
CA LEU A 60 -0.91 -10.18 -1.87
C LEU A 60 0.40 -10.77 -1.32
N LYS A 61 1.27 -11.28 -2.20
CA LYS A 61 2.60 -11.73 -1.81
C LYS A 61 3.45 -10.58 -1.31
N PHE A 62 3.47 -9.44 -2.01
CA PHE A 62 4.23 -8.27 -1.58
C PHE A 62 3.73 -7.70 -0.23
N VAL A 63 2.41 -7.70 0.00
CA VAL A 63 1.80 -7.37 1.30
C VAL A 63 2.37 -8.26 2.40
N LYS A 64 2.39 -9.57 2.22
CA LYS A 64 2.95 -10.53 3.20
C LYS A 64 4.44 -10.29 3.44
N ASP A 65 5.21 -10.07 2.37
CA ASP A 65 6.66 -9.86 2.46
C ASP A 65 7.02 -8.49 3.10
N SER A 66 6.09 -7.53 3.14
CA SER A 66 6.31 -6.21 3.73
C SER A 66 6.40 -6.20 5.26
N ASN A 67 5.88 -7.25 5.94
CA ASN A 67 5.78 -7.34 7.40
C ASN A 67 5.09 -6.13 8.07
N LYS A 68 4.20 -5.44 7.35
CA LYS A 68 3.41 -4.32 7.88
C LYS A 68 2.11 -4.83 8.53
N PRO A 69 1.50 -4.10 9.46
CA PRO A 69 0.16 -4.40 9.94
C PRO A 69 -0.84 -4.45 8.78
N VAL A 70 -1.71 -5.47 8.76
CA VAL A 70 -2.70 -5.69 7.69
C VAL A 70 -4.09 -5.94 8.27
N LEU A 71 -5.08 -5.17 7.82
CA LEU A 71 -6.49 -5.47 8.00
C LEU A 71 -7.03 -6.22 6.77
N ALA A 72 -7.47 -7.46 6.97
CA ALA A 72 -8.03 -8.29 5.90
C ALA A 72 -9.41 -7.78 5.45
N TYR A 73 -9.73 -7.93 4.17
CA TYR A 73 -10.98 -7.44 3.56
C TYR A 73 -12.23 -7.89 4.30
N ASN A 74 -12.32 -9.18 4.67
CA ASN A 74 -13.50 -9.72 5.34
C ASN A 74 -13.72 -9.14 6.75
N LEU A 75 -12.77 -8.37 7.29
CA LEU A 75 -12.86 -7.69 8.57
C LEU A 75 -13.22 -6.20 8.41
N THR A 76 -13.20 -5.64 7.19
CA THR A 76 -13.41 -4.20 6.97
C THR A 76 -14.86 -3.75 7.07
N ASP A 77 -15.81 -4.67 6.95
CA ASP A 77 -17.24 -4.37 7.09
C ASP A 77 -17.65 -4.09 8.54
N ASP A 78 -16.86 -4.56 9.51
CA ASP A 78 -17.05 -4.28 10.92
C ASP A 78 -16.32 -3.00 11.32
N PHE A 79 -17.10 -1.98 11.67
CA PHE A 79 -16.58 -0.67 12.09
C PHE A 79 -15.62 -0.78 13.27
N GLU A 80 -15.87 -1.67 14.23
CA GLU A 80 -15.01 -1.81 15.42
C GLU A 80 -13.64 -2.35 15.02
N ASN A 81 -13.56 -3.33 14.10
CA ASN A 81 -12.29 -3.84 13.61
C ASN A 81 -11.49 -2.74 12.88
N PHE A 82 -12.17 -1.95 12.04
CA PHE A 82 -11.55 -0.85 11.33
C PHE A 82 -11.05 0.24 12.31
N TYR A 83 -11.88 0.63 13.28
CA TYR A 83 -11.53 1.61 14.30
C TYR A 83 -10.33 1.15 15.14
N ASN A 84 -10.37 -0.08 15.66
CA ASN A 84 -9.30 -0.64 16.48
C ASN A 84 -7.97 -0.73 15.72
N PHE A 85 -7.99 -1.07 14.43
CA PHE A 85 -6.79 -1.09 13.60
C PHE A 85 -6.16 0.30 13.48
N TYR A 86 -6.97 1.35 13.30
CA TYR A 86 -6.49 2.73 13.26
C TYR A 86 -5.96 3.22 14.61
N GLU A 87 -6.59 2.83 15.72
CA GLU A 87 -6.10 3.11 17.06
C GLU A 87 -4.76 2.42 17.32
N GLU A 88 -4.60 1.16 16.92
CA GLU A 88 -3.34 0.40 17.08
C GLU A 88 -2.17 1.10 16.37
N ILE A 89 -2.34 1.43 15.08
CA ILE A 89 -1.29 2.07 14.27
C ILE A 89 -0.98 3.49 14.74
N SER A 90 -1.97 4.23 15.28
CA SER A 90 -1.77 5.60 15.77
C SER A 90 -1.08 5.62 17.13
N ASN A 91 -1.30 4.60 17.96
CA ASN A 91 -0.71 4.50 19.29
C ASN A 91 0.72 3.92 19.26
N ASP A 92 1.05 3.09 18.26
CA ASP A 92 2.41 2.54 18.09
C ASP A 92 3.49 3.63 17.88
N GLU A 93 3.13 4.80 17.34
CA GLU A 93 4.05 5.95 17.25
C GLU A 93 4.55 6.45 18.62
N LEU A 94 3.80 6.22 19.71
CA LEU A 94 4.15 6.69 21.06
C LEU A 94 5.11 5.76 21.81
N VAL A 95 5.30 4.51 21.36
CA VAL A 95 6.13 3.51 22.07
C VAL A 95 7.61 3.58 21.67
N SER A 96 7.95 4.29 20.58
CA SER A 96 9.34 4.43 20.11
C SER A 96 10.16 5.53 20.80
N ILE A 97 9.56 6.27 21.75
CA ILE A 97 10.22 7.36 22.51
C ILE A 97 10.10 7.12 24.03
N ALA A 98 10.58 5.98 24.52
CA ALA A 98 10.74 5.71 25.96
C ALA A 98 12.06 4.99 26.25
#